data_AF-A0A2L2TIH1-F1
#
_entry.id   AF-A0A2L2TIH1-F1
#
_cell.length_a   1.000
_cell.length_b   1.000
_cell.length_c   1.000
_cell.angle_alpha   90.00
_cell.angle_beta   90.00
_cell.angle_gamma   90.00
#
_symmetry.space_group_name_H-M   'P 1'
#
loop_
_entity.id
_entity.type
_entity.pdbx_description
1 polymer ?
#
loop_
_entity_poly.entity_id
_entity_poly.type
_entity_poly.pdbx_seq_one_letter_code
_entity_poly.pdbx_strand_id
1 'polypeptide(L)' 'MDAAQTTISSPVSAAANVASTSTTATNKPKPCCVCKDEKAKRDECMLFSNAKDPAADCKSMIDQYRSCMSGFGFQV' A
#
# COMPACT_ATOMS: atom_id res chain seq x y z
N MET A 1 2.95 51.44 13.54
CA MET A 1 3.97 50.48 13.10
C MET A 1 3.28 49.12 13.01
N ASP A 2 2.52 48.77 11.97
CA ASP A 2 2.86 48.72 10.52
C ASP A 2 4.05 47.78 10.28
N ALA A 3 4.04 46.78 9.39
CA ALA A 3 2.97 46.15 8.59
C ALA A 3 3.45 44.70 8.24
N ALA A 4 2.75 43.79 7.54
CA ALA A 4 1.50 43.84 6.78
C ALA A 4 0.77 42.46 6.81
N GLN A 5 -0.20 42.23 5.91
CA GLN A 5 -0.77 40.90 5.60
C GLN A 5 -0.22 40.38 4.28
N THR A 6 -0.12 39.05 4.11
CA THR A 6 -0.14 38.43 2.77
C THR A 6 -1.14 37.29 2.72
N THR A 7 -2.33 37.62 2.24
CA THR A 7 -3.39 36.68 1.88
C THR A 7 -2.91 35.69 0.83
N ILE A 8 -3.01 34.39 1.10
CA ILE A 8 -3.11 33.37 0.05
C ILE A 8 -4.34 32.50 0.31
N SER A 9 -5.49 33.01 -0.14
CA SER A 9 -6.70 32.21 -0.29
C SER A 9 -6.53 31.21 -1.43
N SER A 10 -6.86 29.94 -1.20
CA SER A 10 -7.40 29.05 -2.23
C SER A 10 -8.10 27.84 -1.59
N PRO A 11 -9.42 27.90 -1.37
CA PRO A 11 -10.22 26.73 -1.08
C PRO A 11 -10.63 26.05 -2.38
N VAL A 12 -10.22 24.80 -2.60
CA VAL A 12 -10.90 23.94 -3.58
C VAL A 12 -11.01 22.51 -3.07
N SER A 13 -12.25 22.04 -3.00
CA SER A 13 -12.59 20.68 -2.63
C SER A 13 -12.02 19.68 -3.64
N ALA A 14 -10.98 18.95 -3.25
CA ALA A 14 -10.74 17.61 -3.79
C ALA A 14 -11.47 16.60 -2.89
N ALA A 15 -12.80 16.64 -2.90
CA ALA A 15 -13.61 15.51 -2.47
C ALA A 15 -13.37 14.38 -3.47
N ALA A 16 -12.28 13.65 -3.29
CA ALA A 16 -11.97 12.45 -4.06
C ALA A 16 -13.04 11.41 -3.73
N ASN A 17 -14.08 11.41 -4.57
CA ASN A 17 -15.18 10.47 -4.55
C ASN A 17 -14.64 9.09 -4.94
N VAL A 18 -13.96 8.43 -3.98
CA VAL A 18 -13.58 7.02 -4.06
C VAL A 18 -14.87 6.21 -3.98
N ALA A 19 -15.50 6.08 -5.15
CA ALA A 19 -16.75 5.39 -5.32
C ALA A 19 -16.64 3.99 -4.72
N SER A 20 -17.47 3.72 -3.72
CA SER A 20 -17.74 2.38 -3.20
C SER A 20 -18.41 1.55 -4.29
N THR A 21 -17.62 1.05 -5.25
CA THR A 21 -18.06 0.12 -6.30
C THR A 21 -18.22 -1.28 -5.72
N SER A 22 -19.20 -1.39 -4.83
CA SER A 22 -19.70 -2.64 -4.26
C SER A 22 -20.74 -3.27 -5.19
N THR A 23 -20.31 -3.78 -6.35
CA THR A 23 -21.20 -4.59 -7.23
C THR A 23 -20.43 -5.61 -8.06
N THR A 24 -20.25 -6.80 -7.47
CA THR A 24 -20.40 -8.12 -8.09
C THR A 24 -19.89 -8.35 -9.53
N ALA A 25 -18.66 -8.87 -9.63
CA ALA A 25 -18.27 -9.82 -10.69
C ALA A 25 -17.16 -10.76 -10.18
N THR A 26 -17.53 -12.02 -9.90
CA THR A 26 -16.67 -13.11 -9.40
C THR A 26 -16.17 -12.98 -7.94
N ASN A 27 -16.41 -14.02 -7.13
CA ASN A 27 -15.91 -14.20 -5.76
C ASN A 27 -14.39 -14.49 -5.70
N LYS A 28 -13.57 -13.63 -6.31
CA LYS A 28 -12.10 -13.66 -6.14
C LYS A 28 -11.70 -12.45 -5.28
N PRO A 29 -11.21 -12.64 -4.05
CA PRO A 29 -10.77 -11.53 -3.21
C PRO A 29 -9.67 -10.74 -3.95
N LYS A 30 -9.72 -9.41 -3.86
CA LYS A 30 -8.70 -8.53 -4.44
C LYS A 30 -7.33 -8.94 -3.88
N PRO A 31 -6.23 -8.92 -4.67
CA PRO A 31 -4.92 -9.42 -4.24
C PRO A 31 -4.38 -8.72 -2.97
N CYS A 32 -4.79 -7.47 -2.72
CA CYS A 32 -4.50 -6.74 -1.48
C CYS A 32 -5.23 -7.22 -0.22
N CYS A 33 -6.13 -8.21 -0.33
CA CYS A 33 -6.98 -8.70 0.76
C CYS A 33 -6.64 -10.11 1.23
N VAL A 34 -5.69 -10.78 0.56
CA VAL A 34 -5.42 -12.21 0.73
C VAL A 34 -4.21 -12.44 1.64
N CYS A 35 -3.05 -11.91 1.24
CA CYS A 35 -1.78 -12.07 1.95
C CYS A 35 -1.43 -10.79 2.71
N LYS A 36 -2.38 -10.28 3.52
CA LYS A 36 -2.21 -8.98 4.21
C LYS A 36 -1.13 -9.02 5.28
N ASP A 37 -1.00 -10.16 5.96
CA ASP A 37 -0.04 -10.34 7.05
C ASP A 37 1.39 -10.47 6.51
N GLU A 38 1.60 -11.31 5.48
CA GLU A 38 2.86 -11.42 4.76
C GLU A 38 3.25 -10.11 4.07
N LYS A 39 2.26 -9.37 3.53
CA LYS A 39 2.52 -8.04 2.96
C LYS A 39 3.01 -7.06 4.02
N ALA A 40 2.36 -7.04 5.20
CA ALA A 40 2.76 -6.21 6.32
C ALA A 40 4.18 -6.58 6.81
N LYS A 41 4.46 -7.87 7.00
CA LYS A 41 5.79 -8.39 7.40
C LYS A 41 6.90 -8.10 6.38
N ARG A 42 6.57 -8.07 5.09
CA ARG A 42 7.50 -7.63 4.05
C ARG A 42 7.70 -6.11 4.07
N ASP A 43 6.62 -5.34 4.19
CA ASP A 43 6.71 -3.86 4.25
C ASP A 43 7.46 -3.37 5.51
N GLU A 44 7.18 -3.94 6.69
CA GLU A 44 7.91 -3.60 7.93
C GLU A 44 9.39 -3.97 7.80
N CYS A 45 9.70 -5.15 7.27
CA CYS A 45 11.08 -5.57 7.04
C CYS A 45 11.78 -4.59 6.09
N MET A 46 11.21 -4.28 4.92
CA MET A 46 11.82 -3.33 3.97
C MET A 46 11.96 -1.91 4.54
N LEU A 47 11.09 -1.51 5.47
CA LEU A 47 11.10 -0.18 6.08
C LEU A 47 12.06 -0.06 7.27
N PHE A 48 12.30 -1.15 8.01
CA PHE A 48 13.13 -1.17 9.21
C PHE A 48 14.50 -1.87 9.05
N SER A 49 14.72 -2.63 7.96
CA SER A 49 16.03 -3.24 7.69
C SER A 49 17.09 -2.17 7.43
N ASN A 50 18.14 -2.21 8.25
CA ASN A 50 19.32 -1.34 8.12
C ASN A 50 20.38 -1.92 7.17
N ALA A 51 20.02 -2.96 6.41
CA ALA A 51 20.88 -3.64 5.46
C ALA A 51 21.22 -2.75 4.24
N LYS A 52 22.37 -3.00 3.62
CA LYS A 52 22.78 -2.33 2.38
C LYS A 52 21.82 -2.61 1.21
N ASP A 53 21.21 -3.79 1.23
CA ASP A 53 20.14 -4.21 0.32
C ASP A 53 19.01 -4.87 1.14
N PRO A 54 17.92 -4.13 1.45
CA PRO A 54 16.82 -4.68 2.23
C PRO A 54 15.97 -5.69 1.45
N ALA A 55 16.07 -5.76 0.11
CA ALA A 55 15.36 -6.75 -0.67
C ALA A 55 16.00 -8.15 -0.54
N ALA A 56 17.33 -8.22 -0.46
CA ALA A 56 18.07 -9.44 -0.15
C ALA A 56 17.84 -9.90 1.30
N ASP A 57 17.86 -8.96 2.26
CA ASP A 57 17.62 -9.22 3.68
C ASP A 57 16.20 -9.74 3.93
N CYS A 58 15.19 -9.05 3.39
CA CYS A 58 13.78 -9.42 3.52
C CYS A 58 13.33 -10.53 2.55
N LYS A 59 14.25 -11.18 1.81
CA LYS A 59 13.92 -12.18 0.79
C LYS A 59 12.98 -13.26 1.30
N SER A 60 13.20 -13.76 2.53
CA SER A 60 12.35 -14.79 3.14
C SER A 60 10.90 -14.35 3.36
N MET A 61 10.65 -13.05 3.59
CA MET A 61 9.31 -12.47 3.69
C MET A 61 8.69 -12.21 2.31
N ILE A 62 9.51 -11.82 1.33
CA ILE A 62 9.09 -11.66 -0.07
C ILE A 62 8.64 -13.01 -0.65
N ASP A 63 9.41 -14.08 -0.45
CA ASP A 63 9.07 -15.43 -0.91
C ASP A 63 7.77 -15.95 -0.25
N GLN A 64 7.57 -15.72 1.05
CA GLN A 64 6.29 -16.03 1.72
C GLN A 64 5.11 -15.27 1.09
N TYR A 65 5.25 -13.96 0.84
CA TYR A 65 4.22 -13.16 0.18
C TYR A 65 3.91 -13.67 -1.24
N ARG A 66 4.93 -14.00 -2.04
CA ARG A 66 4.74 -14.57 -3.39
C ARG A 66 4.12 -15.96 -3.37
N SER A 67 4.54 -16.83 -2.44
CA SER A 67 3.98 -18.17 -2.25
C SER A 67 2.50 -18.09 -1.86
N CYS A 68 2.16 -17.22 -0.91
CA CYS A 68 0.76 -16.95 -0.55
C CYS A 68 -0.04 -16.47 -1.77
N MET A 69 0.43 -15.46 -2.53
CA MET A 69 -0.30 -14.97 -3.71
C MET A 69 -0.47 -16.02 -4.82
N SER A 70 0.57 -16.84 -5.05
CA SER A 70 0.56 -17.96 -5.99
C SER A 70 -0.51 -18.99 -5.63
N GLY A 71 -0.71 -19.27 -4.34
CA GLY A 71 -1.77 -20.16 -3.84
C GLY A 71 -3.20 -19.74 -4.20
N PHE A 72 -3.42 -18.46 -4.54
CA PHE A 72 -4.71 -17.94 -5.00
C PHE A 72 -4.75 -17.66 -6.52
N GLY A 73 -3.68 -18.04 -7.24
CA GLY A 73 -3.54 -17.86 -8.68
C GLY A 73 -3.11 -16.46 -9.13
N PHE A 74 -2.46 -15.69 -8.24
CA PHE A 74 -1.92 -14.37 -8.58
C PHE A 74 -0.38 -14.43 -8.69
N GLN A 75 0.12 -14.17 -9.90
CA GLN A 75 1.55 -13.98 -10.14
C GLN A 75 1.95 -12.54 -9.76
N VAL A 76 2.87 -12.39 -8.81
CA VAL A 76 3.55 -11.14 -8.42
C VAL A 76 5.04 -11.35 -8.51
#